data_AF-A0A357Y9S5-F1
#
_entry.id   AF-A0A357Y9S5-F1
#
_cell.length_a   1.000
_cell.length_b   1.000
_cell.length_c   1.000
_cell.angle_alpha   90.00
_cell.angle_beta   90.00
_cell.angle_gamma   90.00
#
_symmetry.space_group_name_H-M   'P 1'
#
loop_
_entity.id
_entity.type
_entity.pdbx_description
1 polymer ?
#
loop_
_entity_poly.entity_id
_entity_poly.type
_entity_poly.pdbx_seq_one_letter_code
_entity_poly.pdbx_strand_id
1 'polypeptide(L)' 'PIIMLTAKKSREDMARGEQVGADWYITKPFKSAMVIETIQRFLAK' A
#
# COMPACT_ATOMS: atom_id res chain seq x y z
N PRO A 1 11.07 -3.03 -0.15
CA PRO A 1 9.59 -2.91 -0.05
C PRO A 1 9.10 -1.53 -0.52
N ILE A 2 8.20 -1.50 -1.51
CA ILE A 2 7.50 -0.32 -2.03
C ILE A 2 6.03 -0.41 -1.64
N ILE A 3 5.55 0.58 -0.87
CA ILE A 3 4.16 0.69 -0.43
C ILE A 3 3.54 1.91 -1.13
N MET A 4 2.47 1.70 -1.90
CA MET A 4 1.73 2.79 -2.53
C MET A 4 0.72 3.41 -1.55
N LEU A 5 0.69 4.74 -1.43
CA LEU A 5 -0.33 5.47 -0.68
C LEU A 5 -1.07 6.45 -1.59
N THR A 6 -2.34 6.19 -1.91
CA THR A 6 -3.04 6.88 -3.00
C THR A 6 -4.54 7.00 -2.75
N ALA A 7 -5.21 7.98 -3.37
CA ALA A 7 -6.67 8.10 -3.34
C ALA A 7 -7.37 7.23 -4.40
N LYS A 8 -6.60 6.64 -5.32
CA LYS A 8 -7.09 5.75 -6.37
C LYS A 8 -7.50 4.41 -5.76
N LYS A 9 -8.79 4.12 -5.78
CA LYS A 9 -9.41 2.95 -5.12
C LYS A 9 -10.11 2.00 -6.08
N SER A 10 -9.99 2.22 -7.39
CA SER A 10 -10.56 1.28 -8.36
C SER A 10 -9.78 -0.03 -8.34
N ARG A 11 -10.45 -1.15 -8.66
CA ARG A 11 -9.78 -2.45 -8.75
C ARG A 11 -8.67 -2.44 -9.81
N GLU A 12 -8.87 -1.70 -10.89
CA GLU A 12 -7.88 -1.56 -11.96
C GLU A 12 -6.62 -0.83 -11.48
N ASP A 13 -6.77 0.26 -10.70
CA ASP A 13 -5.63 0.98 -10.14
C ASP A 13 -4.83 0.09 -9.16
N MET A 14 -5.52 -0.70 -8.33
CA MET A 14 -4.88 -1.64 -7.40
C MET A 14 -4.13 -2.76 -8.15
N ALA A 15 -4.78 -3.39 -9.13
CA ALA A 15 -4.18 -4.42 -9.97
C ALA A 15 -2.96 -3.87 -10.74
N ARG A 16 -3.04 -2.64 -11.25
CA ARG A 16 -1.91 -1.97 -11.87
C ARG A 16 -0.76 -1.76 -10.89
N GLY A 17 -1.06 -1.35 -9.66
CA GLY A 17 -0.05 -1.20 -8.60
C GLY A 17 0.72 -2.50 -8.33
N GLU A 18 0.00 -3.62 -8.25
CA GLU A 18 0.59 -4.95 -8.12
C GLU A 18 1.43 -5.32 -9.37
N GLN A 19 0.91 -5.09 -10.57
CA GLN A 19 1.60 -5.41 -11.83
C GLN A 19 2.92 -4.66 -12.01
N VAL A 20 3.04 -3.43 -11.50
CA VAL A 20 4.28 -2.65 -11.57
C VAL A 20 5.25 -2.95 -10.43
N GLY A 21 4.94 -3.94 -9.58
CA GLY A 21 5.83 -4.43 -8.53
C GLY A 21 5.70 -3.73 -7.18
N ALA A 22 4.55 -3.12 -6.86
CA ALA A 22 4.31 -2.65 -5.50
C ALA A 22 4.11 -3.85 -4.54
N ASP A 23 4.81 -3.83 -3.40
CA ASP A 23 4.65 -4.85 -2.35
C ASP A 23 3.35 -4.67 -1.56
N TRP A 24 2.81 -3.44 -1.52
CA TRP A 24 1.56 -3.14 -0.84
C TRP A 24 0.87 -1.88 -1.37
N TYR A 25 -0.45 -1.79 -1.17
CA TYR A 25 -1.29 -0.69 -1.65
C TYR A 25 -2.25 -0.22 -0.56
N ILE A 26 -2.17 1.06 -0.17
CA ILE A 26 -3.00 1.70 0.85
C ILE A 26 -3.82 2.83 0.21
N THR A 27 -5.14 2.72 0.28
CA THR A 27 -6.06 3.76 -0.19
C THR A 27 -6.30 4.84 0.87
N LYS A 28 -6.39 6.10 0.46
CA LYS A 28 -6.84 7.22 1.30
C LYS A 28 -8.38 7.24 1.41
N PRO A 29 -8.93 7.73 2.54
CA PRO A 29 -8.24 8.12 3.76
C PRO A 29 -7.80 6.88 4.59
N PHE A 30 -6.67 6.98 5.27
CA PHE A 30 -6.14 5.94 6.14
C PHE A 30 -5.80 6.51 7.51
N LYS A 31 -5.69 5.63 8.51
CA LYS A 31 -5.15 5.98 9.83
C LYS A 31 -3.63 5.86 9.80
N SER A 32 -2.90 6.77 10.45
CA SER A 32 -1.43 6.70 10.53
C SER A 32 -0.94 5.37 11.11
N ALA A 33 -1.66 4.82 12.09
CA ALA A 33 -1.37 3.51 12.69
C ALA A 33 -1.28 2.38 11.64
N MET A 34 -2.20 2.35 10.67
CA MET A 34 -2.21 1.34 9.59
C MET A 34 -0.94 1.41 8.74
N VAL A 35 -0.45 2.61 8.46
CA VAL A 35 0.79 2.81 7.69
C VAL A 35 2.00 2.32 8.49
N ILE A 36 2.08 2.69 9.77
CA ILE A 36 3.16 2.27 10.67
C ILE A 36 3.20 0.74 10.81
N GLU A 37 2.05 0.11 11.05
CA GLU A 37 1.93 -1.35 11.14
C GLU A 37 2.38 -2.04 9.84
N THR A 38 2.00 -1.48 8.69
CA THR A 38 2.43 -2.00 7.38
C THR A 38 3.95 -1.90 7.23
N ILE A 39 4.55 -0.76 7.56
CA ILE A 39 6.01 -0.57 7.51
C ILE A 39 6.71 -1.57 8.44
N GLN A 40 6.24 -1.73 9.67
CA GLN A 40 6.80 -2.67 10.64
C GLN A 40 6.73 -4.12 10.13
N ARG A 41 5.62 -4.53 9.51
CA ARG A 41 5.46 -5.85 8.88
C ARG A 41 6.53 -6.13 7.82
N PHE A 42 6.93 -5.12 7.06
CA PHE A 42 7.96 -5.26 6.02
C PHE A 42 9.39 -5.14 6.56
N LEU A 43 9.61 -4.44 7.68
CA LEU A 43 10.93 -4.33 8.32
C LEU A 43 11.27 -5.50 9.25
N ALA A 44 10.27 -6.21 9.78
CA ALA A 44 10.45 -7.38 10.63
C ALA A 44 10.78 -8.67 9.84
N LYS A 45 10.96 -8.56 8.51
CA LYS A 45 11.40 -9.62 7.61
C LYS A 45 12.88 -9.49 7.31
#